data_AF-A0A6C0P6H3-F1
#
_entry.id   AF-A0A6C0P6H3-F1
#
_cell.length_a   1.000
_cell.length_b   1.000
_cell.length_c   1.000
_cell.angle_alpha   90.00
_cell.angle_beta   90.00
_cell.angle_gamma   90.00
#
_symmetry.space_group_name_H-M   'P 1'
#
loop_
_entity.id
_entity.type
_entity.pdbx_description
1 polymer ?
#
loop_
_entity_poly.entity_id
_entity_poly.type
_entity_poly.pdbx_seq_one_letter_code
_entity_poly.pdbx_strand_id
1 'polypeptide(L)'
;MNLLDYYRDAFVEATSKFEPVWEQEFKSGSEYQWVKRNYPYTERFQLLEQVDAHPKISFSIELPEQYMNTSLIEEVANSSSRFDLFISSGSSGCKKMFLSAVISVDHLQHTVMGHLHQVRSEILSLLEMTIEIPMNAGGPTYDCKPNTD
;
A
#
# COMPACT_ATOMS: atom_id res chain seq x y z
N MET A 1 -26.37 5.21 7.43
CA MET A 1 -25.18 4.60 6.85
C MET A 1 -24.14 5.69 6.74
N ASN A 2 -23.00 5.55 7.41
CA ASN A 2 -21.91 6.53 7.26
C ASN A 2 -21.17 6.25 5.94
N LEU A 3 -20.34 7.19 5.48
CA LEU A 3 -19.66 7.05 4.19
C LEU A 3 -18.61 5.93 4.20
N LEU A 4 -18.00 5.64 5.36
CA LEU A 4 -17.07 4.52 5.55
C LEU A 4 -17.74 3.15 5.38
N ASP A 5 -18.92 2.95 5.98
CA ASP A 5 -19.76 1.77 5.87
C ASP A 5 -20.13 1.51 4.40
N TYR A 6 -20.51 2.57 3.69
CA TYR A 6 -20.83 2.47 2.27
C TYR A 6 -19.65 1.94 1.45
N TYR A 7 -18.44 2.52 1.65
CA TYR A 7 -17.25 2.06 0.94
C TYR A 7 -16.76 0.69 1.40
N ARG A 8 -16.93 0.35 2.69
CA ARG A 8 -16.69 -0.99 3.23
C ARG A 8 -17.57 -2.01 2.51
N ASP A 9 -18.87 -1.78 2.48
CA ASP A 9 -19.83 -2.72 1.91
C ASP A 9 -19.60 -2.87 0.40
N ALA A 10 -19.31 -1.76 -0.30
CA ALA A 10 -18.93 -1.80 -1.71
C ALA A 10 -17.65 -2.60 -1.97
N PHE A 11 -16.63 -2.47 -1.10
CA PHE A 11 -15.40 -3.25 -1.20
C PHE A 11 -15.65 -4.74 -0.95
N VAL A 12 -16.36 -5.08 0.13
CA VAL A 12 -16.66 -6.47 0.50
C VAL A 12 -17.51 -7.15 -0.55
N GLU A 13 -18.56 -6.48 -1.05
CA GLU A 13 -19.41 -7.03 -2.10
C GLU A 13 -18.59 -7.33 -3.37
N ALA A 14 -17.77 -6.38 -3.81
CA ALA A 14 -17.04 -6.54 -5.05
C ALA A 14 -15.91 -7.58 -4.93
N THR A 15 -15.14 -7.56 -3.84
CA THR A 15 -14.07 -8.53 -3.63
C THR A 15 -14.59 -9.95 -3.40
N SER A 16 -15.73 -10.13 -2.73
CA SER A 16 -16.35 -11.46 -2.59
C SER A 16 -16.66 -12.15 -3.93
N LYS A 17 -16.91 -11.35 -4.99
CA LYS A 17 -17.22 -11.84 -6.33
C LYS A 17 -15.98 -12.03 -7.21
N PHE A 18 -15.02 -11.11 -7.13
CA PHE A 18 -13.90 -11.04 -8.09
C PHE A 18 -12.53 -11.40 -7.49
N GLU A 19 -12.31 -11.15 -6.21
CA GLU A 19 -11.05 -11.42 -5.50
C GLU A 19 -11.34 -11.99 -4.09
N PRO A 20 -11.89 -13.21 -3.93
CA PRO A 20 -12.39 -13.72 -2.64
C PRO A 20 -11.28 -14.13 -1.64
N VAL A 21 -10.09 -13.56 -1.81
CA VAL A 21 -8.85 -13.83 -1.05
C VAL A 21 -8.49 -12.68 -0.11
N TRP A 22 -9.27 -11.59 -0.11
CA TRP A 22 -9.09 -10.48 0.82
C TRP A 22 -9.59 -10.88 2.21
N GLU A 23 -8.74 -10.73 3.21
CA GLU A 23 -9.03 -11.04 4.61
C GLU A 23 -9.06 -9.75 5.42
N GLN A 24 -10.11 -9.55 6.22
CA GLN A 24 -10.18 -8.41 7.13
C GLN A 24 -9.14 -8.56 8.26
N GLU A 25 -8.34 -7.53 8.51
CA GLU A 25 -7.25 -7.58 9.49
C GLU A 25 -7.67 -6.96 10.83
N PHE A 26 -8.25 -7.79 11.70
CA PHE A 26 -8.73 -7.36 13.02
C PHE A 26 -7.61 -6.97 14.00
N LYS A 27 -6.34 -7.32 13.71
CA LYS A 27 -5.21 -7.08 14.61
C LYS A 27 -4.77 -5.62 14.67
N SER A 28 -5.14 -4.79 13.70
CA SER A 28 -4.73 -3.38 13.64
C SER A 28 -5.63 -2.43 14.43
N GLY A 29 -6.69 -2.94 15.06
CA GLY A 29 -7.69 -2.11 15.74
C GLY A 29 -8.58 -1.29 14.79
N SER A 30 -8.40 -1.43 13.46
CA SER A 30 -9.24 -0.83 12.44
C SER A 30 -10.15 -1.88 11.82
N GLU A 31 -11.46 -1.68 11.90
CA GLU A 31 -12.44 -2.52 11.20
C GLU A 31 -12.47 -2.29 9.68
N TYR A 32 -11.75 -1.28 9.20
CA TYR A 32 -11.73 -0.89 7.79
C TYR A 32 -10.41 -1.21 7.10
N GLN A 33 -9.79 -2.35 7.44
CA GLN A 33 -8.54 -2.81 6.85
C GLN A 33 -8.64 -4.26 6.37
N TRP A 34 -8.14 -4.51 5.17
CA TRP A 34 -8.08 -5.82 4.55
C TRP A 34 -6.70 -6.06 3.98
N VAL A 35 -6.29 -7.33 4.00
CA VAL A 35 -5.01 -7.79 3.48
C VAL A 35 -5.25 -8.94 2.52
N LYS A 36 -4.52 -8.91 1.41
CA LYS A 36 -4.44 -10.00 0.45
C LYS A 36 -3.00 -10.47 0.38
N ARG A 37 -2.77 -11.69 0.88
CA ARG A 37 -1.44 -12.32 0.97
C ARG A 37 -1.22 -13.27 -0.22
N ASN A 38 -1.31 -12.75 -1.43
CA ASN A 38 -1.05 -13.54 -2.64
C ASN A 38 0.33 -13.21 -3.21
N TYR A 39 1.01 -14.21 -3.74
CA TYR A 39 2.29 -14.00 -4.43
C TYR A 39 2.11 -13.09 -5.67
N PRO A 40 3.01 -12.14 -5.97
CA PRO A 40 4.30 -11.87 -5.30
C PRO A 40 4.29 -10.80 -4.20
N TYR A 41 3.21 -10.02 -4.03
CA TYR A 41 3.16 -8.90 -3.07
C TYR A 41 2.02 -9.05 -2.07
N THR A 42 2.27 -8.72 -0.80
CA THR A 42 1.18 -8.54 0.17
C THR A 42 0.51 -7.19 -0.07
N GLU A 43 -0.74 -7.21 -0.51
CA GLU A 43 -1.56 -6.02 -0.75
C GLU A 43 -2.36 -5.69 0.52
N ARG A 44 -2.55 -4.39 0.81
CA ARG A 44 -3.44 -3.90 1.87
C ARG A 44 -4.38 -2.85 1.31
N PHE A 45 -5.64 -2.95 1.69
CA PHE A 45 -6.66 -1.95 1.42
C PHE A 45 -7.16 -1.42 2.76
N GLN A 46 -7.25 -0.10 2.90
CA GLN A 46 -7.68 0.54 4.14
C GLN A 46 -8.58 1.74 3.85
N LEU A 47 -9.66 1.88 4.60
CA LEU A 47 -10.43 3.12 4.68
C LEU A 47 -9.99 3.88 5.92
N LEU A 48 -9.66 5.15 5.74
CA LEU A 48 -9.17 6.03 6.79
C LEU A 48 -10.24 7.07 7.09
N GLU A 49 -10.73 7.07 8.32
CA GLU A 49 -11.58 8.14 8.82
C GLU A 49 -10.76 9.43 8.96
N GLN A 50 -11.40 10.57 8.72
CA GLN A 50 -10.82 11.89 8.92
C GLN A 50 -11.82 12.71 9.76
N VAL A 51 -11.33 13.37 10.82
CA VAL A 51 -12.19 14.08 11.78
C VAL A 51 -12.93 15.25 11.13
N ASP A 52 -12.29 15.96 10.19
CA ASP A 52 -12.83 17.16 9.53
C ASP A 52 -12.78 17.07 7.99
N ALA A 53 -12.74 15.86 7.43
CA ALA A 53 -12.69 15.66 5.98
C ALA A 53 -13.43 14.38 5.57
N HIS A 54 -13.67 14.22 4.27
CA HIS A 54 -14.17 12.95 3.78
C HIS A 54 -13.12 11.84 3.95
N PRO A 55 -13.57 10.58 4.09
CA PRO A 55 -12.69 9.44 4.22
C PRO A 55 -11.64 9.36 3.11
N LYS A 56 -10.50 8.76 3.42
CA LYS A 56 -9.50 8.41 2.42
C LYS A 56 -9.50 6.91 2.18
N ILE A 57 -9.23 6.52 0.93
CA ILE A 57 -8.94 5.15 0.55
C ILE A 57 -7.43 5.04 0.40
N SER A 58 -6.84 4.06 1.06
CA SER A 58 -5.42 3.72 0.97
C SER A 58 -5.26 2.32 0.41
N PHE A 59 -4.44 2.19 -0.61
CA PHE A 59 -3.95 0.90 -1.08
C PHE A 59 -2.44 0.88 -0.96
N SER A 60 -1.89 -0.21 -0.43
CA SER A 60 -0.45 -0.37 -0.31
C SER A 60 0.01 -1.78 -0.64
N ILE A 61 1.25 -1.87 -1.10
CA ILE A 61 1.95 -3.15 -1.26
C ILE A 61 3.16 -3.21 -0.35
N GLU A 62 3.41 -4.38 0.22
CA GLU A 62 4.65 -4.67 0.91
C GLU A 62 5.76 -4.88 -0.13
N LEU A 63 6.78 -4.02 -0.09
CA LEU A 63 7.92 -4.09 -0.98
C LEU A 63 8.96 -5.08 -0.45
N PRO A 64 9.52 -5.95 -1.31
CA PRO A 64 10.71 -6.72 -0.98
C PRO A 64 11.90 -5.80 -0.64
N GLU A 65 12.79 -6.28 0.23
CA GLU A 65 13.96 -5.50 0.68
C GLU A 65 14.88 -5.04 -0.46
N GLN A 66 14.88 -5.74 -1.59
CA GLN A 66 15.65 -5.36 -2.78
C GLN A 66 15.37 -3.93 -3.24
N TYR A 67 14.14 -3.42 -3.04
CA TYR A 67 13.75 -2.08 -3.44
C TYR A 67 14.39 -0.98 -2.57
N MET A 68 15.05 -1.32 -1.45
CA MET A 68 15.75 -0.32 -0.61
C MET A 68 16.93 0.33 -1.33
N ASN A 69 17.53 -0.41 -2.27
CA ASN A 69 18.74 0.01 -2.96
C ASN A 69 18.41 0.42 -4.40
N THR A 70 17.25 1.06 -4.59
CA THR A 70 16.75 1.42 -5.92
C THR A 70 16.29 2.87 -5.99
N SER A 71 16.11 3.38 -7.21
CA SER A 71 15.58 4.72 -7.45
C SER A 71 14.10 4.90 -7.07
N LEU A 72 13.42 3.85 -6.60
CA LEU A 72 11.97 3.87 -6.35
C LEU A 72 11.50 5.02 -5.45
N ILE A 73 12.28 5.39 -4.43
CA ILE A 73 11.95 6.53 -3.55
C ILE A 73 11.92 7.84 -4.34
N GLU A 74 12.88 8.04 -5.24
CA GLU A 74 12.98 9.24 -6.10
C GLU A 74 11.88 9.23 -7.16
N GLU A 75 11.60 8.07 -7.78
CA GLU A 75 10.51 7.91 -8.75
C GLU A 75 9.15 8.23 -8.14
N VAL A 76 8.89 7.75 -6.92
CA VAL A 76 7.65 8.05 -6.19
C VAL A 76 7.55 9.53 -5.87
N ALA A 77 8.61 10.15 -5.37
CA ALA A 77 8.64 11.58 -5.03
C ALA A 77 8.44 12.50 -6.25
N ASN A 78 8.89 12.07 -7.43
CA ASN A 78 8.78 12.82 -8.67
C ASN A 78 7.54 12.45 -9.51
N SER A 79 6.75 11.46 -9.07
CA SER A 79 5.59 10.99 -9.82
C SER A 79 4.51 12.08 -9.92
N SER A 80 3.96 12.30 -11.11
CA SER A 80 2.82 13.18 -11.33
C SER A 80 1.49 12.45 -11.13
N SER A 81 1.41 11.61 -10.09
CA SER A 81 0.25 10.79 -9.82
C SER A 81 -0.96 11.64 -9.41
N ARG A 82 -2.16 11.15 -9.73
CA ARG A 82 -3.40 11.66 -9.14
C ARG A 82 -3.61 11.20 -7.70
N PHE A 83 -2.82 10.23 -7.25
CA PHE A 83 -2.85 9.68 -5.91
C PHE A 83 -1.73 10.30 -5.08
N ASP A 84 -1.95 10.43 -3.78
CA ASP A 84 -0.89 10.74 -2.84
C ASP A 84 -0.02 9.48 -2.68
N LEU A 85 1.03 9.38 -3.48
CA LEU A 85 1.98 8.26 -3.45
C LEU A 85 3.10 8.52 -2.43
N PHE A 86 3.39 7.53 -1.60
CA PHE A 86 4.52 7.61 -0.65
C PHE A 86 5.03 6.24 -0.26
N ILE A 87 6.29 6.21 0.21
CA ILE A 87 6.91 5.03 0.79
C ILE A 87 7.02 5.22 2.30
N SER A 88 6.57 4.24 3.06
CA SER A 88 6.71 4.20 4.52
C SER A 88 7.55 3.00 4.96
N SER A 89 8.27 3.15 6.06
CA SER A 89 8.96 2.04 6.73
C SER A 89 8.16 1.56 7.94
N GLY A 90 8.09 0.24 8.11
CA GLY A 90 7.51 -0.41 9.27
C GLY A 90 8.35 -0.15 10.52
N SER A 91 7.66 0.01 11.65
CA SER A 91 8.26 0.44 12.93
C SER A 91 8.95 -0.68 13.73
N SER A 92 9.05 -1.90 13.18
CA SER A 92 9.60 -3.07 13.87
C SER A 92 10.98 -3.43 13.33
N GLY A 93 11.83 -4.10 14.13
CA GLY A 93 13.25 -4.38 13.85
C GLY A 93 13.62 -5.13 12.56
N CYS A 94 12.65 -5.39 11.67
CA CYS A 94 12.86 -5.78 10.28
C CYS A 94 12.17 -4.72 9.40
N LYS A 95 12.96 -4.04 8.57
CA LYS A 95 12.65 -2.77 7.89
C LYS A 95 11.66 -3.01 6.74
N LYS A 96 10.42 -3.41 7.04
CA LYS A 96 9.39 -3.59 5.99
C LYS A 96 9.13 -2.25 5.31
N MET A 97 9.05 -2.22 3.99
CA MET A 97 8.67 -1.01 3.26
C MET A 97 7.31 -1.20 2.62
N PHE A 98 6.53 -0.13 2.60
CA PHE A 98 5.23 -0.11 1.94
C PHE A 98 5.20 1.01 0.92
N LEU A 99 4.89 0.69 -0.34
CA LEU A 99 4.48 1.69 -1.32
C LEU A 99 2.97 1.85 -1.21
N SER A 100 2.54 3.05 -0.83
CA SER A 100 1.14 3.38 -0.60
C SER A 100 0.67 4.42 -1.59
N ALA A 101 -0.58 4.29 -2.03
CA ALA A 101 -1.31 5.30 -2.77
C ALA A 101 -2.58 5.63 -2.01
N VAL A 102 -2.82 6.92 -1.79
CA VAL A 102 -3.96 7.41 -1.03
C VAL A 102 -4.78 8.38 -1.86
N ILE A 103 -6.11 8.32 -1.73
CA ILE A 103 -7.02 9.28 -2.37
C ILE A 103 -8.16 9.64 -1.43
N SER A 104 -8.61 10.90 -1.44
CA SER A 104 -9.90 11.26 -0.86
C SER A 104 -11.04 10.67 -1.68
N VAL A 105 -12.09 10.20 -1.00
CA VAL A 105 -13.30 9.72 -1.70
C VAL A 105 -13.96 10.82 -2.54
N ASP A 106 -13.69 12.11 -2.29
CA ASP A 106 -14.12 13.23 -3.13
C ASP A 106 -13.57 13.21 -4.55
N HIS A 107 -12.41 12.59 -4.72
CA HIS A 107 -11.72 12.50 -5.99
C HIS A 107 -11.86 11.11 -6.61
N LEU A 108 -12.70 10.26 -6.04
CA LEU A 108 -12.98 8.93 -6.56
C LEU A 108 -13.88 9.03 -7.79
N GLN A 109 -13.34 8.71 -8.96
CA GLN A 109 -14.05 8.78 -10.24
C GLN A 109 -14.62 7.42 -10.69
N HIS A 110 -14.26 6.35 -9.99
CA HIS A 110 -14.58 4.97 -10.34
C HIS A 110 -15.14 4.23 -9.13
N THR A 111 -15.62 3.01 -9.35
CA THR A 111 -15.97 2.11 -8.25
C THR A 111 -14.73 1.79 -7.40
N VAL A 112 -14.92 1.30 -6.18
CA VAL A 112 -13.80 0.90 -5.30
C VAL A 112 -12.86 -0.09 -6.00
N MET A 113 -13.42 -1.07 -6.72
CA MET A 113 -12.60 -2.00 -7.51
C MET A 113 -11.91 -1.34 -8.70
N GLY A 114 -12.60 -0.45 -9.42
CA GLY A 114 -11.97 0.29 -10.52
C GLY A 114 -10.77 1.11 -10.03
N HIS A 115 -10.91 1.74 -8.87
CA HIS A 115 -9.82 2.44 -8.18
C HIS A 115 -8.68 1.48 -7.78
N LEU A 116 -9.00 0.35 -7.14
CA LEU A 116 -8.03 -0.67 -6.75
C LEU A 116 -7.18 -1.13 -7.95
N HIS A 117 -7.82 -1.43 -9.08
CA HIS A 117 -7.13 -1.85 -10.29
C HIS A 117 -6.25 -0.75 -10.88
N GLN A 118 -6.73 0.49 -10.90
CA GLN A 118 -5.97 1.63 -11.41
C GLN A 118 -4.71 1.86 -10.57
N VAL A 119 -4.86 1.92 -9.24
CA VAL A 119 -3.72 2.09 -8.32
C VAL A 119 -2.74 0.94 -8.46
N ARG A 120 -3.23 -0.31 -8.50
CA ARG A 120 -2.38 -1.49 -8.67
C ARG A 120 -1.57 -1.39 -9.95
N SER A 121 -2.19 -1.00 -11.06
CA SER A 121 -1.49 -0.80 -12.33
C SER A 121 -0.42 0.28 -12.22
N GLU A 122 -0.70 1.40 -11.56
CA GLU A 122 0.25 2.50 -11.43
C GLU A 122 1.45 2.14 -10.54
N ILE A 123 1.19 1.49 -9.40
CA ILE A 123 2.24 0.98 -8.52
C ILE A 123 3.13 -0.02 -9.26
N LEU A 124 2.56 -0.96 -10.02
CA LEU A 124 3.35 -1.93 -10.78
C LEU A 124 4.21 -1.24 -11.85
N SER A 125 3.68 -0.25 -12.56
CA SER A 125 4.46 0.55 -13.51
C SER A 125 5.66 1.24 -12.85
N LEU A 126 5.51 1.80 -11.64
CA LEU A 126 6.62 2.40 -10.91
C LEU A 126 7.68 1.37 -10.51
N LEU A 127 7.26 0.18 -10.09
CA LEU A 127 8.19 -0.90 -9.76
C LEU A 127 8.97 -1.41 -10.99
N GLU A 128 8.36 -1.40 -12.18
CA GLU A 128 9.02 -1.79 -13.42
C GLU A 128 10.02 -0.74 -13.92
N MET A 129 9.78 0.55 -13.65
CA MET A 129 10.69 1.65 -14.04
C MET A 129 11.87 1.83 -13.09
N THR A 130 11.86 1.12 -11.96
CA THR A 130 12.87 1.24 -10.92
C THR A 130 14.21 0.66 -11.35
N ILE A 131 15.29 1.40 -11.10
CA ILE A 131 16.66 0.99 -11.43
C ILE A 131 17.43 0.68 -10.13
N GLU A 132 18.21 -0.39 -10.13
CA GLU A 132 19.15 -0.69 -9.05
C GLU A 132 20.24 0.39 -8.96
N ILE A 133 20.42 0.95 -7.77
CA ILE A 133 21.49 1.90 -7.50
C ILE A 133 22.72 1.07 -7.10
N PRO A 134 23.80 1.05 -7.90
CA PRO A 134 25.00 0.29 -7.55
C PRO A 134 25.56 0.81 -6.23
N MET A 135 25.68 -0.08 -5.24
CA MET A 135 26.34 0.23 -3.98
C MET A 135 27.82 0.55 -4.27
N ASN A 136 28.19 1.83 -4.21
CA ASN A 136 29.59 2.18 -4.05
C ASN A 136 30.09 1.55 -2.74
N ALA A 137 31.17 0.76 -2.85
CA ALA A 137 31.77 0.01 -1.74
C ALA A 137 31.99 0.91 -0.52
N GLY A 138 31.17 0.74 0.53
CA GLY A 138 31.32 1.50 1.78
C GLY A 138 30.05 1.76 2.60
N GLY A 139 28.87 1.30 2.19
CA GLY A 139 27.65 1.44 2.99
C GLY A 139 27.58 0.46 4.17
N PRO A 140 27.01 0.84 5.34
CA PRO A 140 26.91 -0.05 6.49
C PRO A 140 26.00 -1.24 6.18
N THR A 141 26.48 -2.45 6.50
CA THR A 141 25.67 -3.68 6.46
C THR A 141 24.63 -3.63 7.57
N TYR A 142 23.35 -3.62 7.21
CA TYR A 142 22.26 -3.76 8.16
C TYR A 142 22.03 -5.26 8.43
N ASP A 143 22.89 -5.85 9.26
CA ASP A 143 22.69 -7.23 9.73
C ASP A 143 21.45 -7.29 10.64
N CYS A 144 20.38 -7.92 10.13
CA CYS A 144 19.26 -8.34 10.96
C CYS A 144 19.72 -9.49 11.85
N LYS A 145 20.17 -9.18 13.07
CA LYS A 145 20.37 -10.21 14.09
C LYS A 145 19.01 -10.66 14.62
N PRO A 146 18.72 -11.97 14.70
CA PRO A 146 17.55 -12.44 15.41
C PRO A 146 17.71 -12.08 16.90
N ASN A 147 16.70 -11.44 17.48
CA ASN A 147 16.59 -11.33 18.93
C ASN A 147 16.45 -12.76 19.49
N THR A 148 17.54 -13.28 20.04
CA THR A 148 17.48 -14.38 20.98
C THR A 148 17.09 -13.81 22.33
N ASP A 149 15.90 -14.18 22.80
CA ASP A 149 15.47 -14.05 24.19
C ASP A 149 16.44 -14.75 25.17
#